data_AF-A0AAV0GNY0-F1
#
_entry.id   AF-A0AAV0GNY0-F1
#
_cell.length_a   1.000
_cell.length_b   1.000
_cell.length_c   1.000
_cell.angle_alpha   90.00
_cell.angle_beta   90.00
_cell.angle_gamma   90.00
#
_symmetry.space_group_name_H-M   'P 1'
#
loop_
_entity.id
_entity.type
_entity.pdbx_description
1 polymer ?
#
loop_
_entity_poly.entity_id
_entity_poly.type
_entity_poly.pdbx_seq_one_letter_code
_entity_poly.pdbx_strand_id
1 'polypeptide(L)'
;MDAEFIDSDALGLTFVREFEELGSRKVVQLCPNGKNIIVNSKNREEYIKLLIHHRFVTSISEQIVGEMSAEQRRILLFFWTSVMYLPVEGFEGLTSRLYIYKSAEPNDRLPSSHTCFHRICFPPYPSMEIMQERLLIITQEHVYRSFGTW
;
A
#
# COMPACT_ATOMS: atom_id res chain seq x y z
N MET A 1 -18.40 23.57 3.94
CA MET A 1 -17.20 23.70 3.10
C MET A 1 -17.20 22.48 2.21
N ASP A 2 -17.66 22.67 0.98
CA ASP A 2 -17.94 21.60 0.04
C ASP A 2 -16.63 21.00 -0.48
N ALA A 3 -16.51 19.67 -0.38
CA ALA A 3 -15.31 18.91 -0.74
C ALA A 3 -15.10 18.75 -2.26
N GLU A 4 -15.75 19.59 -3.08
CA GLU A 4 -15.72 19.50 -4.55
C GLU A 4 -14.79 20.50 -5.24
N PHE A 5 -13.99 21.28 -4.51
CA PHE A 5 -13.10 22.31 -5.09
C PHE A 5 -11.61 22.15 -4.70
N ILE A 6 -11.10 20.92 -4.65
CA ILE A 6 -9.65 20.73 -4.84
C ILE A 6 -9.45 20.46 -6.32
N ASP A 7 -9.12 21.53 -7.04
CA ASP A 7 -8.75 21.53 -8.44
C ASP A 7 -7.69 20.45 -8.69
N SER A 8 -8.04 19.48 -9.54
CA SER A 8 -7.16 18.38 -9.94
C SER A 8 -5.85 18.90 -10.56
N ASP A 9 -5.82 20.15 -11.04
CA ASP A 9 -4.64 20.80 -11.62
C ASP A 9 -3.70 21.45 -10.57
N ALA A 10 -4.12 21.63 -9.31
CA ALA A 10 -3.33 22.37 -8.32
C ALA A 10 -2.10 21.63 -7.78
N LEU A 11 -2.04 20.29 -7.91
CA LEU A 11 -0.92 19.49 -7.40
C LEU A 11 0.08 19.04 -8.47
N GLY A 12 -0.24 19.18 -9.76
CA GLY A 12 0.67 18.84 -10.87
C GLY A 12 1.25 17.41 -10.80
N LEU A 13 0.53 16.47 -10.18
CA LEU A 13 1.02 15.12 -9.96
C LEU A 13 1.13 14.36 -11.28
N THR A 14 2.22 13.60 -11.41
CA THR A 14 2.45 12.71 -12.54
C THR A 14 2.65 11.28 -12.05
N PHE A 15 2.76 10.31 -12.96
CA PHE A 15 3.02 8.90 -12.62
C PHE A 15 4.49 8.68 -12.22
N VAL A 16 5.01 9.57 -11.37
CA VAL A 16 6.37 9.60 -10.84
C VAL A 16 6.29 9.64 -9.33
N ARG A 17 7.17 8.89 -8.68
CA ARG A 17 7.27 8.84 -7.23
C ARG A 17 8.66 9.29 -6.79
N GLU A 18 8.69 10.24 -5.86
CA GLU A 18 9.89 10.58 -5.13
C GLU A 18 9.86 9.88 -3.76
N PHE A 19 11.01 9.37 -3.32
CA PHE A 19 11.15 8.76 -2.00
C PHE A 19 12.59 8.85 -1.50
N GLU A 20 12.78 8.72 -0.20
CA GLU A 20 14.07 8.77 0.45
C GLU A 20 14.52 7.34 0.82
N GLU A 21 15.68 6.94 0.32
CA GLU A 21 16.27 5.63 0.57
C GLU A 21 17.75 5.80 0.95
N LEU A 22 18.13 5.26 2.12
CA LEU A 22 19.50 5.35 2.66
C LEU A 22 20.07 6.78 2.72
N GLY A 23 19.23 7.76 3.05
CA GLY A 23 19.60 9.18 3.12
C GLY A 23 19.74 9.88 1.76
N SER A 24 19.35 9.23 0.66
CA SER A 24 19.34 9.80 -0.69
C SER A 24 17.91 9.90 -1.23
N ARG A 25 17.56 11.06 -1.83
CA ARG A 25 16.28 11.23 -2.55
C ARG A 25 16.37 10.54 -3.91
N LYS A 26 15.49 9.58 -4.15
CA LYS A 26 15.35 8.84 -5.41
C LYS A 26 14.02 9.20 -6.09
N VAL A 27 14.02 9.11 -7.41
CA VAL A 27 12.85 9.35 -8.25
C VAL A 27 12.65 8.13 -9.16
N VAL A 28 11.43 7.59 -9.20
CA VAL A 28 11.08 6.43 -10.01
C VAL A 28 9.79 6.71 -10.80
N GLN A 29 9.73 6.25 -12.05
CA GLN A 29 8.50 6.30 -12.83
C GLN A 29 7.66 5.05 -12.54
N LEU A 30 6.38 5.23 -12.24
CA LEU A 30 5.46 4.14 -11.91
C LEU A 30 5.01 3.36 -13.15
N CYS A 31 5.10 3.98 -14.33
CA CYS A 31 4.80 3.39 -15.63
C CYS A 31 5.67 4.00 -16.74
N PRO A 32 5.74 3.39 -17.94
CA PRO A 32 6.44 3.98 -19.07
C PRO A 32 5.94 5.40 -19.39
N ASN A 33 6.85 6.35 -19.55
CA ASN A 33 6.56 7.78 -19.75
C ASN A 33 5.74 8.44 -18.63
N GLY A 34 5.74 7.88 -17.41
CA GLY A 34 4.95 8.37 -16.29
C GLY A 34 5.15 9.85 -15.96
N LYS A 35 6.35 10.40 -16.21
CA LYS A 35 6.65 11.83 -16.03
C LYS A 35 5.80 12.78 -16.88
N ASN A 36 5.25 12.31 -18.00
CA ASN A 36 4.43 13.12 -18.90
C ASN A 36 2.92 12.89 -18.72
N ILE A 37 2.52 11.99 -17.81
CA ILE A 37 1.13 11.62 -17.59
C ILE A 37 0.66 12.32 -16.31
N ILE A 38 -0.23 13.30 -16.45
CA ILE A 38 -0.83 14.02 -15.32
C ILE A 38 -1.92 13.16 -14.68
N VAL A 39 -1.92 13.09 -13.35
CA VAL A 39 -2.94 12.41 -12.56
C VAL A 39 -4.21 13.26 -12.52
N ASN A 40 -5.35 12.65 -12.84
CA ASN A 40 -6.67 13.25 -12.85
C ASN A 40 -7.72 12.24 -12.36
N SER A 41 -8.98 12.67 -12.21
CA SER A 41 -10.08 11.82 -11.71
C SER A 41 -10.28 10.51 -12.48
N LYS A 42 -9.96 10.47 -13.79
CA LYS A 42 -10.15 9.29 -14.65
C LYS A 42 -9.04 8.25 -14.50
N ASN A 43 -7.81 8.67 -14.19
CA ASN A 43 -6.66 7.78 -14.09
C ASN A 43 -6.13 7.62 -12.64
N ARG A 44 -6.77 8.29 -11.67
CA ARG A 44 -6.43 8.26 -10.25
C ARG A 44 -6.39 6.84 -9.68
N GLU A 45 -7.32 5.99 -10.07
CA GLU A 45 -7.37 4.61 -9.57
C GLU A 45 -6.15 3.80 -10.02
N GLU A 46 -5.74 3.95 -11.29
CA GLU A 46 -4.53 3.30 -11.80
C GLU A 46 -3.26 3.89 -11.16
N TYR A 47 -3.20 5.21 -10.96
CA TYR A 47 -2.11 5.86 -10.23
C TYR A 47 -1.98 5.31 -8.80
N ILE A 48 -3.10 5.22 -8.08
CA ILE A 48 -3.15 4.63 -6.73
C ILE A 48 -2.71 3.17 -6.76
N LYS A 49 -3.20 2.37 -7.69
CA LYS A 49 -2.84 0.96 -7.83
C LYS A 49 -1.34 0.77 -8.10
N LEU A 50 -0.74 1.58 -8.97
CA LEU A 50 0.70 1.52 -9.26
C LEU A 50 1.54 2.03 -8.08
N LEU A 51 1.09 3.08 -7.40
CA LEU A 51 1.72 3.53 -6.16
C LEU A 51 1.73 2.43 -5.10
N ILE A 52 0.57 1.77 -4.91
CA ILE A 52 0.40 0.67 -3.97
C ILE A 52 1.37 -0.43 -4.36
N HIS A 53 1.32 -0.90 -5.60
CA HIS A 53 2.23 -1.93 -6.09
C HIS A 53 3.70 -1.58 -5.80
N HIS A 54 4.17 -0.40 -6.22
CA HIS A 54 5.56 0.01 -6.02
C HIS A 54 5.96 0.05 -4.53
N ARG A 55 5.11 0.63 -3.67
CA ARG A 55 5.39 0.73 -2.23
C ARG A 55 5.38 -0.63 -1.55
N PHE A 56 4.47 -1.52 -1.95
CA PHE A 56 4.36 -2.85 -1.40
C PHE A 56 5.49 -3.75 -1.88
N VAL A 57 5.89 -3.71 -3.16
CA VAL A 57 7.02 -4.46 -3.73
C VAL A 57 8.37 -4.05 -3.13
N THR A 58 8.53 -2.77 -2.78
CA THR A 58 9.75 -2.28 -2.12
C THR A 58 9.85 -2.66 -0.65
N SER A 59 8.72 -3.04 -0.02
CA SER A 59 8.65 -3.30 1.42
C SER A 59 8.42 -4.79 1.73
N ILE A 60 7.55 -5.45 0.96
CA ILE A 60 7.22 -6.88 0.94
C ILE A 60 7.78 -7.44 -0.37
N SER A 61 8.16 -8.72 -0.41
CA SER A 61 8.69 -9.35 -1.62
C SER A 61 7.88 -9.05 -2.88
N GLU A 62 8.61 -8.65 -3.93
CA GLU A 62 8.09 -8.36 -5.27
C GLU A 62 7.21 -9.49 -5.81
N GLN A 63 7.61 -10.73 -5.55
CA GLN A 63 6.90 -11.93 -5.98
C GLN A 63 5.50 -12.01 -5.37
N ILE A 64 5.35 -11.69 -4.08
CA ILE A 64 4.08 -11.84 -3.36
C ILE A 64 3.07 -10.78 -3.81
N VAL A 65 3.50 -9.54 -3.91
CA VAL A 65 2.63 -8.40 -4.25
C VAL A 65 2.35 -8.36 -5.75
N GLY A 66 3.32 -8.77 -6.56
CA GLY A 66 3.20 -8.86 -8.02
C GLY A 66 2.06 -9.78 -8.45
N GLU A 67 1.86 -10.89 -7.75
CA GLU A 67 0.79 -11.86 -8.02
C GLU A 67 -0.60 -11.42 -7.52
N MET A 68 -0.69 -10.40 -6.66
CA MET A 68 -1.97 -9.89 -6.15
C MET A 68 -2.74 -9.07 -7.18
N SER A 69 -4.07 -9.22 -7.19
CA SER A 69 -4.97 -8.36 -7.95
C SER A 69 -5.03 -6.93 -7.39
N ALA A 70 -5.56 -5.99 -8.17
CA ALA A 70 -5.76 -4.61 -7.73
C ALA A 70 -6.60 -4.52 -6.45
N GLU A 71 -7.64 -5.35 -6.36
CA GLU A 71 -8.53 -5.40 -5.20
C GLU A 71 -7.81 -5.95 -3.96
N GLN A 72 -7.05 -7.03 -4.10
CA GLN A 72 -6.26 -7.58 -2.98
C GLN A 72 -5.25 -6.58 -2.45
N ARG A 73 -4.59 -5.83 -3.34
CA ARG A 73 -3.64 -4.77 -2.96
C ARG A 73 -4.34 -3.62 -2.23
N ARG A 74 -5.56 -3.26 -2.65
CA ARG A 74 -6.39 -2.27 -1.96
C ARG A 74 -6.81 -2.75 -0.57
N ILE A 75 -7.27 -3.99 -0.45
CA ILE A 75 -7.64 -4.58 0.84
C ILE A 75 -6.43 -4.66 1.76
N LEU A 76 -5.26 -5.02 1.25
CA LEU A 76 -4.02 -5.05 2.02
C LEU A 76 -3.62 -3.64 2.52
N LEU A 77 -3.76 -2.62 1.68
CA LEU A 77 -3.56 -1.23 2.09
C LEU A 77 -4.51 -0.85 3.23
N PHE A 78 -5.80 -1.19 3.09
CA PHE A 78 -6.78 -0.93 4.13
C PHE A 78 -6.46 -1.69 5.42
N PHE A 79 -6.07 -2.97 5.34
CA PHE A 79 -5.64 -3.74 6.50
C PHE A 79 -4.47 -3.06 7.24
N TRP A 80 -3.48 -2.57 6.50
CA TRP A 80 -2.30 -1.92 7.07
C TRP A 80 -2.61 -0.55 7.68
N THR A 81 -3.44 0.25 7.02
CA THR A 81 -3.57 1.69 7.33
C THR A 81 -4.93 2.10 7.87
N SER A 82 -5.96 1.26 7.73
CA SER A 82 -7.37 1.62 7.84
C SER A 82 -7.81 2.74 6.88
N VAL A 83 -7.02 3.05 5.85
CA VAL A 83 -7.32 4.06 4.83
C VAL A 83 -7.95 3.38 3.62
N MET A 84 -9.22 3.72 3.34
CA MET A 84 -9.98 3.18 2.20
C MET A 84 -9.50 3.71 0.85
N TYR A 85 -9.02 4.96 0.81
CA TYR A 85 -8.56 5.64 -0.39
C TYR A 85 -7.32 6.46 -0.06
N LEU A 86 -6.25 6.31 -0.86
CA LEU A 86 -5.08 7.18 -0.68
C LEU A 86 -5.47 8.65 -0.91
N PRO A 87 -4.82 9.59 -0.20
CA PRO A 87 -4.86 11.01 -0.52
C PRO A 87 -4.45 11.29 -1.96
N VAL A 88 -4.74 12.48 -2.46
CA VAL A 88 -4.33 12.89 -3.80
C VAL A 88 -2.80 12.86 -3.95
N GLU A 89 -2.07 13.17 -2.88
CA GLU A 89 -0.61 13.09 -2.75
C GLU A 89 -0.07 11.65 -2.66
N GLY A 90 -0.95 10.64 -2.72
CA GLY A 90 -0.58 9.23 -2.59
C GLY A 90 -0.10 8.88 -1.17
N PHE A 91 0.91 8.02 -1.05
CA PHE A 91 1.46 7.59 0.24
C PHE A 91 2.12 8.70 1.06
N GLU A 92 2.51 9.81 0.42
CA GLU A 92 3.09 10.97 1.11
C GLU A 92 2.05 11.75 1.89
N GLY A 93 0.79 11.70 1.47
CA GLY A 93 -0.33 12.30 2.20
C GLY A 93 -0.72 11.52 3.45
N LEU A 94 -0.14 10.34 3.70
CA LEU A 94 -0.40 9.58 4.92
C LEU A 94 0.28 10.27 6.12
N THR A 95 -0.41 10.29 7.26
CA THR A 95 0.06 10.88 8.53
C THR A 95 1.37 10.26 9.05
N SER A 96 1.72 9.06 8.58
CA SER A 96 2.97 8.38 8.90
C SER A 96 3.44 7.55 7.70
N ARG A 97 4.75 7.34 7.58
CA ARG A 97 5.31 6.37 6.63
C ARG A 97 4.81 4.96 6.97
N LEU A 98 4.66 4.13 5.93
CA LEU A 98 4.38 2.71 6.09
C LEU A 98 5.62 1.97 6.59
N TYR A 99 5.48 1.19 7.66
CA TYR A 99 6.56 0.39 8.21
C TYR A 99 6.18 -1.09 8.34
N ILE A 100 7.16 -1.95 8.05
CA ILE A 100 7.05 -3.38 8.25
C ILE A 100 7.89 -3.78 9.46
N TYR A 101 7.27 -4.53 10.36
CA TYR A 101 7.92 -5.04 11.56
C TYR A 101 7.88 -6.56 11.57
N LYS A 102 8.92 -7.16 12.14
CA LYS A 102 8.91 -8.57 12.51
C LYS A 102 8.36 -8.68 13.94
N SER A 103 7.26 -9.42 14.09
CA SER A 103 6.65 -9.72 15.39
C SER A 103 7.42 -10.85 16.09
N ALA A 104 7.34 -10.87 17.41
CA ALA A 104 7.79 -11.99 18.25
C ALA A 104 6.67 -13.03 18.47
N GLU A 105 5.50 -12.83 17.87
CA GLU A 105 4.40 -13.78 17.94
C GLU A 105 4.74 -15.12 17.27
N PRO A 106 4.07 -16.21 17.67
CA PRO A 106 4.23 -17.52 17.05
C PRO A 106 3.94 -17.50 15.54
N ASN A 107 4.63 -18.37 14.80
CA ASN A 107 4.61 -18.40 13.33
C ASN A 107 3.31 -18.95 12.71
N ASP A 108 2.37 -19.43 13.51
CA ASP A 108 1.04 -19.91 13.11
C ASP A 108 0.01 -18.77 12.99
N ARG A 109 0.30 -17.59 13.56
CA ARG A 109 -0.57 -16.43 13.51
C ARG A 109 -0.59 -15.74 12.15
N LEU A 110 -1.68 -15.04 11.87
CA LEU A 110 -1.78 -14.14 10.73
C LEU A 110 -0.97 -12.86 10.97
N PRO A 111 -0.62 -12.10 9.91
CA PRO A 111 -0.05 -10.78 10.08
C PRO A 111 -1.02 -9.89 10.86
N SER A 112 -0.48 -8.97 11.65
CA SER A 112 -1.27 -7.99 12.41
C SER A 112 -0.94 -6.57 11.95
N SER A 113 -1.85 -5.62 12.18
CA SER A 113 -1.61 -4.22 11.85
C SER A 113 -1.86 -3.30 13.04
N HIS A 114 -1.04 -2.25 13.14
CA HIS A 114 -1.25 -1.12 14.03
C HIS A 114 -1.51 0.09 13.15
N THR A 115 -2.77 0.26 12.77
CA THR A 115 -3.22 1.24 11.78
C THR A 115 -2.90 2.67 12.19
N CYS A 116 -2.99 3.00 13.48
CA CYS A 116 -2.61 4.32 14.02
C CYS A 116 -1.15 4.73 13.71
N PHE A 117 -0.26 3.75 13.51
CA PHE A 117 1.15 3.98 13.24
C PHE A 117 1.56 3.56 11.82
N HIS A 118 0.60 3.16 10.98
CA HIS A 118 0.85 2.59 9.66
C HIS A 118 1.90 1.46 9.70
N ARG A 119 1.75 0.55 10.67
CA ARG A 119 2.63 -0.61 10.86
C ARG A 119 1.90 -1.90 10.54
N ILE A 120 2.56 -2.76 9.77
CA ILE A 120 2.16 -4.15 9.61
C ILE A 120 3.25 -5.03 10.22
N CYS A 121 2.83 -6.04 10.97
CA CYS A 121 3.68 -6.90 11.76
C CYS A 121 3.55 -8.33 11.21
N PHE A 122 4.67 -8.90 10.80
CA PHE A 122 4.75 -10.28 10.33
C PHE A 122 5.37 -11.17 11.41
N PRO A 123 4.69 -12.26 11.80
CA PRO A 123 5.32 -13.36 12.53
C PRO A 123 6.53 -13.92 11.77
N PRO A 124 7.43 -14.66 12.44
CA PRO A 124 8.62 -15.25 11.83
C PRO A 124 8.24 -16.47 10.98
N TYR A 125 7.60 -16.24 9.82
CA TYR A 125 7.23 -17.31 8.89
C TYR A 125 8.48 -18.04 8.37
N PRO A 126 8.44 -19.39 8.30
CA PRO A 126 9.60 -20.18 7.91
C PRO A 126 9.87 -20.17 6.40
N SER A 127 8.90 -19.78 5.57
CA SER A 127 9.09 -19.62 4.13
C SER A 127 8.27 -18.47 3.56
N MET A 128 8.63 -18.06 2.35
CA MET A 128 7.90 -17.03 1.59
C MET A 128 6.54 -17.52 1.12
N GLU A 129 6.38 -18.81 0.80
CA GLU A 129 5.07 -19.35 0.41
C GLU A 129 4.06 -19.22 1.57
N ILE A 130 4.50 -19.49 2.81
CA ILE A 130 3.65 -19.33 3.99
C ILE A 130 3.30 -17.85 4.20
N MET A 131 4.27 -16.95 4.08
CA MET A 131 3.99 -15.50 4.18
C MET A 131 2.94 -15.07 3.14
N GLN A 132 3.07 -15.55 1.90
CA GLN A 132 2.15 -15.27 0.81
C GLN A 132 0.75 -15.82 1.09
N GLU A 133 0.64 -17.07 1.50
CA GLU A 133 -0.63 -17.70 1.87
C GLU A 133 -1.35 -16.91 2.98
N ARG A 134 -0.62 -16.51 4.02
CA ARG A 134 -1.16 -15.74 5.15
C ARG A 134 -1.58 -14.33 4.75
N LEU A 135 -0.81 -13.69 3.85
CA LEU A 135 -1.19 -12.41 3.24
C LEU A 135 -2.45 -12.54 2.38
N LEU A 136 -2.58 -13.62 1.59
CA LEU A 136 -3.77 -13.86 0.79
C LEU A 136 -5.01 -13.98 1.68
N ILE A 137 -4.93 -14.69 2.81
CA ILE A 137 -6.04 -14.82 3.77
C ILE A 137 -6.55 -13.46 4.24
N ILE A 138 -5.67 -12.55 4.69
CA ILE A 138 -6.12 -11.23 5.17
C ILE A 138 -6.66 -10.33 4.06
N THR A 139 -6.37 -10.64 2.79
CA THR A 139 -6.91 -9.93 1.63
C THR A 139 -8.22 -10.51 1.10
N GLN A 140 -8.78 -11.55 1.73
CA GLN A 140 -10.08 -12.10 1.33
C GLN A 140 -11.25 -11.27 1.88
N GLU A 141 -12.33 -11.19 1.10
CA GLU A 141 -13.43 -10.22 1.33
C GLU A 141 -14.15 -10.37 2.67
N HIS A 142 -14.20 -11.59 3.19
CA HIS A 142 -14.85 -11.95 4.45
C HIS A 142 -13.98 -11.67 5.69
N VAL A 143 -12.67 -11.44 5.51
CA VAL A 143 -11.73 -11.23 6.62
C VAL A 143 -11.53 -9.75 6.93
N TYR A 144 -11.44 -8.87 5.92
CA TYR A 144 -11.27 -7.42 6.20
C TYR A 144 -12.55 -6.75 6.72
N ARG A 145 -13.71 -7.36 6.48
CA ARG A 145 -15.01 -6.90 7.00
C ARG A 145 -15.37 -7.48 8.37
N SER A 146 -14.61 -8.47 8.87
CA SER A 146 -14.89 -9.08 10.16
C SER A 146 -14.12 -8.38 11.29
N PHE A 147 -14.79 -8.16 12.42
CA PHE A 147 -14.20 -7.59 13.62
C PHE A 147 -13.44 -8.66 14.43
N GLY A 148 -12.42 -9.27 13.83
CA GLY A 148 -11.43 -10.08 14.57
C GLY A 148 -11.94 -11.37 15.20
N THR A 149 -12.86 -12.10 14.56
CA THR A 149 -13.31 -13.42 15.03
C THR A 149 -12.50 -14.55 14.39
N TRP A 150 -11.21 -14.70 14.69
CA TRP A 150 -10.41 -15.87 14.29
C TRP A 150 -9.38 -16.21 15.35
#